data_AF-A0A2R2Q2C4-F1
#
_entry.id   AF-A0A2R2Q2C4-F1
#
_cell.length_a   1.000
_cell.length_b   1.000
_cell.length_c   1.000
_cell.angle_alpha   90.00
_cell.angle_beta   90.00
_cell.angle_gamma   90.00
#
_symmetry.space_group_name_H-M   'P 1'
#
loop_
_entity.id
_entity.type
_entity.pdbx_description
1 polymer ?
#
loop_
_entity_poly.entity_id
_entity_poly.type
_entity_poly.pdbx_seq_one_letter_code
_entity_poly.pdbx_strand_id
1 'polypeptide(L)'
;PQQATKIFDQTCQQEVDLETVTPGATCQRPAAGGMVAVTFPRLPPQNRKLCFVCTRGQENCKVIIDVAADPAGGAAVGITARTAS
;
A
#
# COMPACT_ATOMS: atom_id res chain seq x y z
N PRO A 1 -1.70 -12.65 -6.43
CA PRO A 1 -0.79 -13.65 -5.83
C PRO A 1 -1.39 -14.29 -4.58
N GLN A 2 -1.15 -15.59 -4.39
CA GLN A 2 -1.60 -16.32 -3.20
C GLN A 2 -0.64 -16.10 -2.01
N GLN A 3 0.66 -15.93 -2.25
CA GLN A 3 1.69 -15.73 -1.22
C GLN A 3 1.64 -14.34 -0.61
N ALA A 4 1.49 -14.22 0.72
CA ALA A 4 1.35 -12.96 1.47
C ALA A 4 2.38 -11.87 1.11
N THR A 5 3.62 -12.26 0.82
CA THR A 5 4.74 -11.37 0.47
C THR A 5 4.70 -10.85 -0.97
N LYS A 6 3.84 -11.39 -1.82
CA LYS A 6 3.73 -11.01 -3.23
C LYS A 6 2.50 -10.15 -3.48
N ILE A 7 2.66 -9.13 -4.32
CA ILE A 7 1.59 -8.35 -4.94
C ILE A 7 1.73 -8.41 -6.46
N PHE A 8 0.76 -7.90 -7.22
CA PHE A 8 1.00 -7.61 -8.63
C PHE A 8 1.54 -6.19 -8.80
N ASP A 9 2.33 -6.01 -9.85
CA ASP A 9 2.82 -4.73 -10.33
C ASP A 9 1.68 -3.75 -10.70
N GLN A 10 2.06 -2.54 -11.10
CA GLN A 10 1.11 -1.48 -11.48
C GLN A 10 0.18 -1.83 -12.65
N THR A 11 0.51 -2.86 -13.44
CA THR A 11 -0.31 -3.34 -14.57
C THR A 11 -1.24 -4.50 -14.19
N CYS A 12 -1.12 -5.02 -12.96
CA CYS A 12 -1.81 -6.22 -12.49
C CYS A 12 -1.47 -7.49 -13.29
N GLN A 13 -0.24 -7.59 -13.84
CA GLN A 13 0.17 -8.71 -14.71
C GLN A 13 1.32 -9.51 -14.12
N GLN A 14 2.27 -8.85 -13.46
CA GLN A 14 3.49 -9.49 -12.97
C GLN A 14 3.51 -9.52 -11.45
N GLU A 15 3.83 -10.69 -10.88
CA GLU A 15 4.03 -10.79 -9.43
C GLU A 15 5.37 -10.16 -9.03
N VAL A 16 5.35 -9.33 -7.99
CA VAL A 16 6.51 -8.65 -7.42
C VAL A 16 6.47 -8.76 -5.89
N ASP A 17 7.63 -8.61 -5.25
CA ASP A 17 7.70 -8.56 -3.79
C ASP A 17 7.12 -7.24 -3.25
N LEU A 18 6.26 -7.35 -2.23
CA LEU A 18 5.68 -6.21 -1.54
C LEU A 18 6.77 -5.29 -0.97
N GLU A 19 7.81 -5.88 -0.39
CA GLU A 19 8.94 -5.17 0.22
C GLU A 19 9.68 -4.29 -0.80
N THR A 20 9.77 -4.72 -2.06
CA THR A 20 10.46 -3.96 -3.11
C THR A 20 9.67 -2.72 -3.53
N VAL A 21 8.34 -2.78 -3.45
CA VAL A 21 7.46 -1.67 -3.87
C VAL A 21 7.20 -0.70 -2.72
N THR A 22 6.90 -1.24 -1.53
CA THR A 22 6.61 -0.49 -0.31
C THR A 22 7.37 -1.12 0.86
N PRO A 23 8.65 -0.72 1.07
CA PRO A 23 9.49 -1.29 2.13
C PRO A 23 8.85 -1.18 3.52
N GLY A 24 8.86 -2.28 4.27
CA GLY A 24 8.25 -2.39 5.59
C GLY A 24 6.73 -2.58 5.60
N ALA A 25 6.06 -2.55 4.46
CA ALA A 25 4.63 -2.86 4.40
C ALA A 25 4.39 -4.34 4.68
N THR A 26 3.28 -4.65 5.36
CA THR A 26 2.88 -6.02 5.64
C THR A 26 1.54 -6.32 4.98
N CYS A 27 1.33 -7.59 4.62
CA CYS A 27 0.11 -8.06 4.01
C CYS A 27 -0.35 -9.33 4.72
N GLN A 28 -1.55 -9.28 5.29
CA GLN A 28 -2.18 -10.40 5.96
C GLN A 28 -3.25 -10.97 5.03
N ARG A 29 -3.13 -12.27 4.73
CA ARG A 29 -4.11 -13.00 3.93
C ARG A 29 -4.61 -14.22 4.70
N PRO A 30 -5.91 -14.30 5.02
CA PRO A 30 -6.49 -15.48 5.64
C PRO A 30 -6.49 -16.67 4.66
N ALA A 31 -6.17 -17.86 5.16
CA ALA A 31 -6.04 -19.08 4.34
C ALA A 31 -7.35 -19.55 3.71
N ALA A 32 -8.50 -19.25 4.33
CA ALA A 32 -9.82 -19.69 3.87
C ALA A 32 -10.46 -18.74 2.83
N GLY A 33 -9.70 -17.79 2.29
CA GLY A 33 -10.27 -16.63 1.63
C GLY A 33 -10.88 -15.65 2.64
N GLY A 34 -11.07 -14.39 2.24
CA GLY A 34 -11.58 -13.34 3.12
C GLY A 34 -10.87 -12.01 2.92
N MET A 35 -11.03 -11.12 3.89
CA MET A 35 -10.47 -9.77 3.83
C MET A 35 -8.94 -9.82 3.85
N VAL A 36 -8.32 -9.22 2.83
CA VAL A 36 -6.87 -9.00 2.77
C VAL A 36 -6.58 -7.65 3.40
N ALA A 37 -5.69 -7.63 4.40
CA ALA A 37 -5.27 -6.40 5.06
C ALA A 37 -3.83 -6.06 4.66
N VAL A 38 -3.62 -4.85 4.14
CA VAL A 38 -2.29 -4.33 3.80
C VAL A 38 -2.01 -3.14 4.70
N THR A 39 -0.91 -3.19 5.44
CA THR A 39 -0.53 -2.17 6.43
C THR A 39 0.78 -1.51 6.02
N PHE A 40 0.78 -0.19 5.95
CA PHE A 40 1.96 0.63 5.68
C PHE A 40 2.38 1.31 6.99
N PRO A 41 3.44 0.86 7.68
CA PRO A 41 3.88 1.50 8.92
C PRO A 41 4.41 2.92 8.69
N ARG A 42 4.90 3.20 7.48
CA ARG A 42 5.21 4.54 6.96
C ARG A 42 4.80 4.61 5.50
N LEU A 43 4.43 5.81 5.05
CA LEU A 43 4.18 6.05 3.63
C LEU A 43 5.50 5.94 2.84
N PRO A 44 5.46 5.48 1.57
CA PRO A 44 6.64 5.38 0.73
C PRO A 44 7.20 6.77 0.39
N PRO A 45 8.50 6.91 0.05
CA PRO A 45 9.08 8.21 -0.30
C PRO A 45 8.59 8.78 -1.65
N GLN A 46 7.92 7.97 -2.45
CA GLN A 46 7.35 8.32 -3.75
C GLN A 46 5.99 7.65 -3.88
N ASN A 47 5.10 8.19 -4.71
CA ASN A 47 3.82 7.56 -5.00
C ASN A 47 4.06 6.15 -5.55
N ARG A 48 3.36 5.17 -4.99
CA ARG A 48 3.42 3.78 -5.42
C ARG A 48 2.04 3.29 -5.82
N LYS A 49 2.01 2.34 -6.75
CA LYS A 49 0.80 1.64 -7.16
C LYS A 49 0.99 0.16 -6.92
N LEU A 50 0.01 -0.45 -6.27
CA LEU A 50 -0.04 -1.88 -5.94
C LEU A 50 -1.27 -2.48 -6.60
N CYS A 51 -1.21 -3.75 -6.99
CA CYS A 51 -2.39 -4.44 -7.49
C CYS A 51 -2.62 -5.80 -6.83
N PHE A 52 -3.89 -6.10 -6.57
CA PHE A 52 -4.39 -7.41 -6.18
C PHE A 52 -5.41 -7.87 -7.21
N VAL A 53 -5.36 -9.16 -7.54
CA VAL A 53 -6.34 -9.79 -8.42
C VAL A 53 -7.04 -10.89 -7.64
N CYS A 54 -8.36 -10.80 -7.58
CA CYS A 54 -9.24 -11.84 -7.06
C CYS A 54 -9.88 -12.56 -8.24
N THR A 55 -10.00 -13.88 -8.18
CA THR A 55 -10.59 -14.68 -9.26
C THR A 55 -11.78 -15.46 -8.72
N ARG A 56 -12.85 -15.55 -9.53
CA ARG A 56 -14.02 -16.39 -9.27
C ARG A 56 -14.43 -17.06 -10.58
N GLY A 57 -14.07 -18.33 -10.75
CA GLY A 57 -14.26 -19.01 -12.04
C GLY A 57 -13.43 -18.33 -13.14
N GLN A 58 -14.09 -17.83 -14.19
CA GLN A 58 -13.43 -17.06 -15.27
C GLN A 58 -13.44 -15.54 -15.05
N GLU A 59 -14.11 -15.06 -14.00
CA GLU A 59 -14.18 -13.64 -13.68
C GLU A 59 -12.99 -13.21 -12.84
N ASN A 60 -12.44 -12.05 -13.18
CA ASN A 60 -11.33 -11.44 -12.46
C ASN A 60 -11.73 -10.06 -11.95
N CYS A 61 -11.46 -9.80 -10.67
CA CYS A 61 -11.58 -8.49 -10.05
C CYS A 61 -10.18 -7.94 -9.79
N LYS A 62 -9.92 -6.69 -10.20
CA LYS A 62 -8.65 -6.00 -9.95
C LYS A 62 -8.86 -4.91 -8.91
N VAL A 63 -8.09 -4.98 -7.83
CA VAL A 63 -8.03 -3.94 -6.80
C VAL A 63 -6.70 -3.21 -6.95
N ILE A 64 -6.77 -1.96 -7.41
CA ILE A 64 -5.60 -1.10 -7.59
C ILE A 64 -5.57 -0.12 -6.43
N ILE A 65 -4.42 -0.05 -5.76
CA ILE A 65 -4.20 0.81 -4.60
C ILE A 65 -3.10 1.80 -4.95
N ASP A 66 -3.46 3.08 -4.99
CA ASP A 66 -2.52 4.18 -5.07
C ASP A 66 -2.11 4.60 -3.65
N VAL A 67 -0.84 4.38 -3.32
CA VAL A 67 -0.25 4.77 -2.04
C VAL A 67 0.50 6.09 -2.25
N ALA A 68 0.01 7.14 -1.61
CA ALA A 68 0.64 8.45 -1.67
C ALA A 68 2.03 8.43 -1.05
N ALA A 69 2.92 9.26 -1.58
CA ALA A 69 4.22 9.52 -0.98
C ALA A 69 4.04 10.12 0.42
N ASP A 70 4.99 9.83 1.31
CA ASP A 70 5.16 10.58 2.55
C ASP A 70 5.43 12.05 2.17
N PRO A 71 4.57 13.00 2.57
CA PRO A 71 4.84 14.41 2.35
C PRO A 71 6.10 14.77 3.14
N ALA A 72 7.21 14.98 2.41
CA ALA A 72 8.54 15.16 2.97
C ALA A 72 8.53 15.96 4.29
N GLY A 73 8.79 15.25 5.40
CA GLY A 73 9.00 15.85 6.71
C GLY A 73 7.72 16.26 7.44
N GLY A 74 6.75 15.33 7.57
CA GLY A 74 5.60 15.38 8.48
C GLY A 74 5.32 16.78 9.02
N ALA A 75 4.54 17.57 8.29
CA ALA A 75 4.34 18.99 8.55
C ALA A 75 4.12 19.24 10.05
N ALA A 76 5.18 19.65 10.75
CA ALA A 76 5.07 20.20 12.07
C ALA A 76 4.36 21.54 11.87
N VAL A 77 3.06 21.56 12.15
CA VAL A 77 2.31 22.81 12.27
C VAL A 77 2.89 23.54 13.49
N GLY A 78 3.92 24.36 13.25
CA GLY A 78 4.45 25.26 14.25
C GLY A 78 3.39 26.33 14.54
N ILE A 79 2.78 26.28 15.72
CA ILE A 79 1.90 27.34 16.19
C ILE A 79 2.80 28.54 16.52
N THR A 80 2.83 29.55 15.65
CA THR A 80 3.45 30.84 15.98
C THR A 80 2.50 31.62 16.90
N ALA A 81 2.66 31.46 18.21
CA ALA A 81 2.05 32.35 19.19
C ALA A 81 2.81 33.69 19.20
N ARG A 82 2.10 34.79 18.94
CA ARG A 82 2.63 36.15 19.08
C ARG A 82 2.11 36.68 20.42
N THR A 83 2.99 37.01 21.36
CA THR A 83 2.59 37.74 22.57
C THR A 83 2.41 39.21 22.22
N ALA A 84 1.24 39.76 22.53
CA ALA A 84 1.01 41.19 22.48
C ALA A 84 1.64 41.85 23.73
N SER A 85 2.36 42.94 23.52
CA SER A 85 2.88 43.82 24.57
C SER A 85 1.86 44.88 24.96
#